data_AF-A0A940BGR6-F1
#
_entry.id   AF-A0A940BGR6-F1
#
_cell.length_a   1.000
_cell.length_b   1.000
_cell.length_c   1.000
_cell.angle_alpha   90.00
_cell.angle_beta   90.00
_cell.angle_gamma   90.00
#
_symmetry.space_group_name_H-M   'P 1'
#
loop_
_entity.id
_entity.type
_entity.pdbx_description
1 polymer ?
#
loop_
_entity_poly.entity_id
_entity_poly.type
_entity_poly.pdbx_seq_one_letter_code
_entity_poly.pdbx_strand_id
1 'polypeptide(L)'
;LKLVLLWFGAWKNSMSCYVPAWVKKDVKRFPRAESKDGVRQEILSPFAAENLKADRNAFCALMTFLKEHDHHQTVLMVQVENEIAMLPSARDYSKPANIAYNSTVPTRLTEYLAQHKDQLSDTLKKYWTGKVIGDWKEIFGGSIYGEEIFTAWGYAVYVHELAKAGKKIYNIPMYVNCALNRPGRKPGEYPAGGPLPHLLDVWKAGAPLIEMLSPDIYFGDFKKWTSAYYRPDNPFFIPEHQYDATAGVKALYAFGEYHALGFSPFSAETKQAQFMPPVLGETFSGDAQKGTLTELPAAYNLIAVTEDYIKQFNGYKSMRGVMLDSLNQCDTVIINGYKIIAKHDYTLGWSPDAKKPNWRLEGAIIINIAQGEFLLIGTGTVLNFKSLKKNTNVGILEIKEISTADGKTVLRYLNGDESHQGRHVRIPDGEWGIQRFKLYEY
;
A
#
# COMPACT_ATOMS: atom_id res chain seq x y z
N LEU A 1 10.58 12.08 15.10
CA LEU A 1 9.98 11.76 13.79
C LEU A 1 11.08 11.29 12.84
N LYS A 2 10.73 10.46 11.87
CA LYS A 2 11.58 10.03 10.77
C LYS A 2 11.00 10.55 9.46
N LEU A 3 11.78 10.56 8.39
CA LEU A 3 11.41 11.12 7.09
C LEU A 3 11.48 10.07 5.99
N VAL A 4 10.58 10.20 5.03
CA VAL A 4 10.69 9.62 3.69
C VAL A 4 10.70 10.81 2.73
N LEU A 5 11.77 10.94 1.95
CA LEU A 5 11.87 12.04 0.99
C LEU A 5 11.25 11.63 -0.34
N LEU A 6 10.50 12.52 -0.97
CA LEU A 6 9.93 12.31 -2.30
C LEU A 6 10.77 13.08 -3.34
N TRP A 7 11.48 12.36 -4.20
CA TRP A 7 12.23 12.98 -5.29
C TRP A 7 11.28 13.33 -6.43
N PHE A 8 10.91 14.61 -6.58
CA PHE A 8 10.15 15.08 -7.73
C PHE A 8 11.09 15.58 -8.82
N GLY A 9 11.68 14.63 -9.55
CA GLY A 9 12.61 14.85 -10.65
C GLY A 9 11.90 15.03 -11.99
N ALA A 10 12.18 14.12 -12.92
CA ALA A 10 11.60 14.09 -14.25
C ALA A 10 10.07 13.93 -14.25
N TRP A 11 9.47 13.23 -13.28
CA TRP A 11 8.02 13.02 -13.26
C TRP A 11 7.37 13.24 -11.89
N LYS A 12 6.29 14.04 -11.92
CA LYS A 12 5.32 14.21 -10.84
C LYS A 12 3.92 14.14 -11.44
N ASN A 13 3.15 13.10 -11.10
CA ASN A 13 1.81 12.84 -11.66
C ASN A 13 1.88 12.79 -13.19
N SER A 14 2.80 11.98 -13.72
CA SER A 14 3.18 11.91 -15.14
C SER A 14 3.85 13.16 -15.73
N MET A 15 3.64 14.33 -15.15
CA MET A 15 4.10 15.61 -15.73
C MET A 15 5.51 15.96 -15.27
N SER A 16 6.28 16.61 -16.13
CA SER A 16 7.60 17.14 -15.76
C SER A 16 7.51 18.57 -15.24
N CYS A 17 6.58 18.81 -14.31
CA CYS A 17 6.28 20.16 -13.82
C CYS A 17 7.21 20.62 -12.68
N TYR A 18 7.93 19.72 -12.01
CA TYR A 18 8.89 20.07 -10.95
C TYR A 18 10.32 20.29 -11.45
N VAL A 19 10.62 19.93 -12.70
CA VAL A 19 11.93 20.19 -13.30
C VAL A 19 12.23 21.69 -13.35
N PRO A 20 13.50 22.11 -13.25
CA PRO A 20 13.86 23.53 -13.21
C PRO A 20 13.59 24.22 -14.54
N ALA A 21 13.46 25.55 -14.50
CA ALA A 21 13.10 26.35 -15.68
C ALA A 21 14.04 26.16 -16.88
N TRP A 22 15.34 25.87 -16.65
CA TRP A 22 16.30 25.63 -17.72
C TRP A 22 16.10 24.27 -18.42
N VAL A 23 15.55 23.27 -17.72
CA VAL A 23 15.09 22.02 -18.36
C VAL A 23 13.80 22.28 -19.16
N LYS A 24 12.84 23.00 -18.56
CA LYS A 24 11.55 23.28 -19.20
C LYS A 24 11.68 24.05 -20.51
N LYS A 25 12.57 25.05 -20.55
CA LYS A 25 12.72 25.98 -21.70
C LYS A 25 13.60 25.41 -22.82
N ASP A 26 14.50 24.48 -22.53
CA ASP A 26 15.41 23.89 -23.52
C ASP A 26 14.90 22.52 -24.00
N VAL A 27 13.78 22.54 -24.73
CA VAL A 27 13.16 21.31 -25.29
C VAL A 27 13.99 20.63 -26.38
N LYS A 28 15.06 21.28 -26.86
CA LYS A 28 16.02 20.67 -27.80
C LYS A 28 16.99 19.77 -27.04
N ARG A 29 17.52 20.26 -25.92
CA ARG A 29 18.40 19.48 -25.05
C ARG A 29 17.63 18.45 -24.22
N PHE A 30 16.43 18.80 -23.77
CA PHE A 30 15.56 17.98 -22.94
C PHE A 30 14.26 17.64 -23.69
N PRO A 31 14.31 16.66 -24.61
CA PRO A 31 13.17 16.36 -25.45
C PRO A 31 12.00 15.80 -24.62
N ARG A 32 10.81 16.24 -25.02
CA ARG A 32 9.54 15.77 -24.49
C ARG A 32 9.10 14.49 -25.17
N ALA A 33 8.23 13.75 -24.50
CA ALA A 33 7.44 12.74 -25.15
C ALA A 33 6.52 13.39 -26.19
N GLU A 34 6.26 12.67 -27.28
CA GLU A 34 5.40 13.14 -28.37
C GLU A 34 4.23 12.17 -28.58
N SER A 35 3.07 12.71 -28.94
CA SER A 35 1.96 11.89 -29.44
C SER A 35 2.30 11.31 -30.81
N LYS A 36 1.47 10.38 -31.30
CA LYS A 36 1.60 9.82 -32.64
C LYS A 36 1.60 10.87 -33.76
N ASP A 37 0.94 12.00 -33.53
CA ASP A 37 0.85 13.12 -34.47
C ASP A 37 2.01 14.13 -34.30
N GLY A 38 3.00 13.82 -33.45
CA GLY A 38 4.16 14.68 -33.19
C GLY A 38 3.88 15.82 -32.20
N VAL A 39 2.74 15.81 -31.49
CA VAL A 39 2.41 16.83 -30.50
C VAL A 39 3.17 16.55 -29.21
N ARG A 40 4.04 17.47 -28.81
CA ARG A 40 4.79 17.39 -27.55
C ARG A 40 3.86 17.43 -26.34
N GLN A 41 4.14 16.55 -25.39
CA GLN A 41 3.49 16.54 -24.09
C GLN A 41 4.37 17.23 -23.05
N GLU A 42 3.81 17.73 -21.95
CA GLU A 42 4.60 18.28 -20.84
C GLU A 42 5.18 17.15 -19.96
N ILE A 43 5.78 16.16 -20.62
CA ILE A 43 6.34 14.91 -20.09
C ILE A 43 7.71 14.73 -20.74
N LEU A 44 8.76 14.57 -19.95
CA LEU A 44 10.09 14.24 -20.48
C LEU A 44 10.11 12.80 -21.00
N SER A 45 10.75 12.58 -22.15
CA SER A 45 10.94 11.23 -22.67
C SER A 45 11.92 10.44 -21.79
N PRO A 46 11.58 9.22 -21.33
CA PRO A 46 12.55 8.37 -20.62
C PRO A 46 13.64 7.81 -21.56
N PHE A 47 13.46 7.90 -22.88
CA PHE A 47 14.39 7.39 -23.89
C PHE A 47 15.46 8.42 -24.30
N ALA A 48 15.45 9.60 -23.69
CA ALA A 48 16.42 10.64 -23.96
C ALA A 48 17.54 10.66 -22.91
N ALA A 49 18.77 10.37 -23.35
CA ALA A 49 19.92 10.26 -22.46
C ALA A 49 20.23 11.54 -21.67
N GLU A 50 20.03 12.72 -22.26
CA GLU A 50 20.27 13.99 -21.56
C GLU A 50 19.23 14.24 -20.45
N ASN A 51 17.98 13.77 -20.59
CA ASN A 51 17.00 13.82 -19.50
C ASN A 51 17.50 13.01 -18.31
N LEU A 52 17.87 11.74 -18.52
CA LEU A 52 18.41 10.86 -17.48
C LEU A 52 19.67 11.43 -16.83
N LYS A 53 20.58 11.96 -17.64
CA LYS A 53 21.84 12.51 -17.16
C LYS A 53 21.62 13.72 -16.24
N ALA A 54 20.74 14.65 -16.62
CA ALA A 54 20.45 15.83 -15.82
C ALA A 54 19.79 15.45 -14.48
N ASP A 55 18.79 14.58 -14.52
CA ASP A 55 18.10 14.08 -13.33
C ASP A 55 19.08 13.35 -12.39
N ARG A 56 19.80 12.36 -12.93
CA ARG A 56 20.79 11.58 -12.18
C ARG A 56 21.82 12.45 -11.48
N ASN A 57 22.30 13.51 -12.12
CA ASN A 57 23.27 14.42 -11.52
C ASN A 57 22.67 15.15 -10.30
N ALA A 58 21.43 15.63 -10.41
CA ALA A 58 20.74 16.29 -9.31
C ALA A 58 20.38 15.32 -8.18
N PHE A 59 19.87 14.13 -8.52
CA PHE A 59 19.59 13.07 -7.57
C PHE A 59 20.86 12.64 -6.82
N CYS A 60 22.00 12.46 -7.51
CA CYS A 60 23.28 12.16 -6.87
C CYS A 60 23.74 13.26 -5.91
N ALA A 61 23.48 14.53 -6.22
CA ALA A 61 23.78 15.62 -5.32
C ALA A 61 22.94 15.54 -4.03
N LEU A 62 21.63 15.23 -4.13
CA LEU A 62 20.78 14.97 -2.97
C LEU A 62 21.32 13.79 -2.14
N MET A 63 21.67 12.67 -2.78
CA MET A 63 22.18 11.49 -2.07
C MET A 63 23.53 11.78 -1.39
N THR A 64 24.37 12.63 -1.98
CA THR A 64 25.63 13.09 -1.38
C THR A 64 25.35 13.92 -0.13
N PHE A 65 24.43 14.89 -0.24
CA PHE A 65 24.01 15.71 0.90
C PHE A 65 23.47 14.85 2.06
N LEU A 66 22.62 13.87 1.76
CA LEU A 66 22.10 12.96 2.79
C LEU A 66 23.22 12.17 3.48
N LYS A 67 24.18 11.63 2.71
CA LYS A 67 25.33 10.91 3.26
C LYS A 67 26.16 11.77 4.21
N GLU A 68 26.37 13.03 3.82
CA GLU A 68 27.23 13.97 4.53
C GLU A 68 26.58 14.57 5.78
N HIS A 69 25.24 14.64 5.82
CA HIS A 69 24.53 15.40 6.87
C HIS A 69 23.53 14.59 7.71
N ASP A 70 23.02 13.44 7.23
CA ASP A 70 22.03 12.65 7.99
C ASP A 70 22.65 11.56 8.86
N HIS A 71 23.48 11.97 9.82
CA HIS A 71 24.20 11.04 10.72
C HIS A 71 23.30 10.24 11.67
N HIS A 72 22.03 10.64 11.83
CA HIS A 72 21.07 10.00 12.73
C HIS A 72 20.05 9.11 12.00
N GLN A 73 20.24 8.91 10.69
CA GLN A 73 19.29 8.20 9.81
C GLN A 73 17.86 8.73 10.02
N THR A 74 17.74 10.05 9.98
CA THR A 74 16.45 10.75 10.05
C THR A 74 15.62 10.38 8.82
N VAL A 75 16.25 10.35 7.65
CA VAL A 75 15.66 9.83 6.42
C VAL A 75 15.81 8.31 6.40
N LEU A 76 14.69 7.60 6.25
CA LEU A 76 14.65 6.14 6.21
C LEU A 76 14.58 5.59 4.78
N MET A 77 13.94 6.32 3.87
CA MET A 77 13.71 5.91 2.49
C MET A 77 13.62 7.12 1.57
N VAL A 78 13.80 6.89 0.27
CA VAL A 78 13.56 7.89 -0.79
C VAL A 78 12.60 7.32 -1.83
N GLN A 79 11.50 8.02 -2.11
CA GLN A 79 10.71 7.75 -3.31
C GLN A 79 11.46 8.30 -4.52
N VAL A 80 11.67 7.49 -5.54
CA VAL A 80 12.33 7.91 -6.79
C VAL A 80 11.25 8.27 -7.79
N GLU A 81 11.16 9.56 -8.13
CA GLU A 81 10.08 10.18 -8.90
C GLU A 81 8.73 10.16 -8.16
N ASN A 82 7.67 10.60 -8.82
CA ASN A 82 6.31 10.53 -8.29
C ASN A 82 5.25 10.24 -9.34
N GLU A 83 4.50 9.15 -9.16
CA GLU A 83 3.40 8.75 -10.05
C GLU A 83 3.83 8.79 -11.54
N ILE A 84 4.94 8.12 -11.86
CA ILE A 84 5.49 8.08 -13.22
C ILE A 84 4.48 7.41 -14.15
N ALA A 85 4.13 8.07 -15.26
CA ALA A 85 3.27 7.49 -16.27
C ALA A 85 3.22 8.33 -17.56
N MET A 86 2.53 7.83 -18.57
CA MET A 86 2.27 8.50 -19.85
C MET A 86 0.78 8.81 -20.03
N LEU A 87 0.50 10.04 -20.48
CA LEU A 87 -0.80 10.54 -20.91
C LEU A 87 -0.58 11.54 -22.07
N PRO A 88 -1.53 11.69 -23.03
CA PRO A 88 -2.77 10.93 -23.21
C PRO A 88 -2.58 9.70 -24.12
N SER A 89 -1.35 9.24 -24.33
CA SER A 89 -1.01 8.11 -25.21
C SER A 89 -0.47 6.93 -24.40
N ALA A 90 -0.53 5.72 -24.96
CA ALA A 90 0.05 4.54 -24.30
C ALA A 90 1.59 4.56 -24.27
N ARG A 91 2.21 5.29 -25.20
CA ARG A 91 3.66 5.47 -25.27
C ARG A 91 4.08 6.83 -25.82
N ASP A 92 5.36 7.10 -25.65
CA ASP A 92 6.09 8.16 -26.35
C ASP A 92 6.34 7.77 -27.82
N TYR A 93 6.01 8.67 -28.75
CA TYR A 93 6.27 8.57 -30.19
C TYR A 93 7.38 9.50 -30.67
N SER A 94 8.14 10.11 -29.77
CA SER A 94 9.31 10.90 -30.10
C SER A 94 10.34 10.06 -30.87
N LYS A 95 11.24 10.74 -31.59
CA LYS A 95 12.32 10.08 -32.34
C LYS A 95 13.12 9.04 -31.50
N PRO A 96 13.65 9.36 -30.31
CA PRO A 96 14.37 8.37 -29.51
C PRO A 96 13.49 7.19 -29.08
N ALA A 97 12.23 7.43 -28.72
CA ALA A 97 11.30 6.37 -28.35
C ALA A 97 10.97 5.43 -29.52
N ASN A 98 10.74 5.97 -30.73
CA ASN A 98 10.50 5.14 -31.91
C ASN A 98 11.72 4.31 -32.30
N ILE A 99 12.95 4.82 -32.11
CA ILE A 99 14.16 4.02 -32.32
C ILE A 99 14.18 2.84 -31.34
N ALA A 100 13.94 3.09 -30.05
CA ALA A 100 13.90 2.04 -29.03
C ALA A 100 12.77 1.02 -29.26
N TYR A 101 11.59 1.48 -29.67
CA TYR A 101 10.42 0.62 -29.92
C TYR A 101 10.59 -0.29 -31.15
N ASN A 102 11.34 0.14 -32.17
CA ASN A 102 11.67 -0.70 -33.32
C ASN A 102 12.99 -1.47 -33.14
N SER A 103 13.62 -1.40 -31.96
CA SER A 103 14.79 -2.20 -31.60
C SER A 103 14.36 -3.51 -30.94
N THR A 104 15.30 -4.47 -30.86
CA THR A 104 15.10 -5.72 -30.13
C THR A 104 14.76 -5.46 -28.66
N VAL A 105 13.79 -6.20 -28.12
CA VAL A 105 13.48 -6.18 -26.68
C VAL A 105 14.72 -6.62 -25.89
N PRO A 106 15.15 -5.88 -24.85
CA PRO A 106 16.28 -6.30 -24.04
C PRO A 106 16.08 -7.69 -23.44
N THR A 107 17.07 -8.57 -23.59
CA THR A 107 16.98 -9.99 -23.16
C THR A 107 16.64 -10.12 -21.68
N ARG A 108 17.13 -9.20 -20.85
CA ARG A 108 16.80 -9.11 -19.42
C ARG A 108 15.29 -9.12 -19.15
N LEU A 109 14.48 -8.46 -19.99
CA LEU A 109 13.02 -8.47 -19.83
C LEU A 109 12.46 -9.84 -20.21
N THR A 110 12.82 -10.36 -21.38
CA THR A 110 12.24 -11.61 -21.89
C THR A 110 12.67 -12.84 -21.09
N GLU A 111 13.91 -12.87 -20.60
CA GLU A 111 14.41 -13.89 -19.67
C GLU A 111 13.68 -13.84 -18.33
N TYR A 112 13.46 -12.64 -17.77
CA TYR A 112 12.67 -12.49 -16.55
C TYR A 112 11.26 -13.05 -16.74
N LEU A 113 10.58 -12.66 -17.83
CA LEU A 113 9.22 -13.14 -18.12
C LEU A 113 9.17 -14.66 -18.30
N ALA A 114 10.18 -15.25 -18.94
CA ALA A 114 10.30 -16.70 -19.08
C ALA A 114 10.47 -17.42 -17.76
N GLN A 115 11.29 -16.88 -16.85
CA GLN A 115 11.51 -17.45 -15.52
C GLN A 115 10.28 -17.35 -14.61
N HIS A 116 9.41 -16.35 -14.83
CA HIS A 116 8.24 -16.08 -13.98
C HIS A 116 6.91 -16.39 -14.68
N LYS A 117 6.92 -17.15 -15.78
CA LYS A 117 5.78 -17.35 -16.69
C LYS A 117 4.46 -17.68 -16.00
N ASP A 118 4.49 -18.52 -14.96
CA ASP A 118 3.28 -18.98 -14.26
C ASP A 118 2.67 -17.91 -13.36
N GLN A 119 3.49 -16.95 -12.91
CA GLN A 119 3.11 -15.88 -11.98
C GLN A 119 2.76 -14.57 -12.67
N LEU A 120 3.02 -14.46 -13.98
CA LEU A 120 2.70 -13.27 -14.76
C LEU A 120 1.22 -12.91 -14.68
N SER A 121 0.94 -11.61 -14.70
CA SER A 121 -0.41 -11.08 -14.82
C SER A 121 -1.12 -11.58 -16.08
N ASP A 122 -2.46 -11.64 -16.05
CA ASP A 122 -3.25 -12.04 -17.22
C ASP A 122 -2.96 -11.14 -18.44
N THR A 123 -2.71 -9.84 -18.21
CA THR A 123 -2.32 -8.91 -19.26
C THR A 123 -0.99 -9.33 -19.90
N LEU A 124 0.04 -9.59 -19.11
CA LEU A 124 1.34 -10.00 -19.64
C LEU A 124 1.26 -11.36 -20.34
N LYS A 125 0.53 -12.33 -19.77
CA LYS A 125 0.28 -13.63 -20.42
C LYS A 125 -0.44 -13.48 -21.77
N LYS A 126 -1.37 -12.53 -21.87
CA LYS A 126 -2.14 -12.29 -23.10
C LYS A 126 -1.31 -11.64 -24.20
N TYR A 127 -0.48 -10.66 -23.85
CA TYR A 127 0.23 -9.86 -24.87
C TYR A 127 1.63 -10.38 -25.17
N TRP A 128 2.29 -11.08 -24.26
CA TRP A 128 3.59 -11.70 -24.52
C TRP A 128 3.43 -12.97 -25.38
N THR A 129 4.13 -13.03 -26.51
CA THR A 129 4.07 -14.18 -27.44
C THR A 129 4.82 -15.42 -26.95
N GLY A 130 5.53 -15.33 -25.82
CA GLY A 130 6.41 -16.39 -25.32
C GLY A 130 7.79 -16.41 -25.98
N LYS A 131 8.02 -15.56 -26.99
CA LYS A 131 9.33 -15.40 -27.63
C LYS A 131 10.30 -14.66 -26.71
N VAL A 132 11.59 -15.00 -26.83
CA VAL A 132 12.68 -14.37 -26.07
C VAL A 132 13.56 -13.42 -26.89
N ILE A 133 13.48 -13.50 -28.22
CA ILE A 133 14.20 -12.64 -29.18
C ILE A 133 13.18 -12.09 -30.18
N GLY A 134 13.23 -10.78 -30.42
CA GLY A 134 12.36 -10.06 -31.34
C GLY A 134 12.27 -8.58 -30.98
N ASP A 135 11.72 -7.77 -31.87
CA ASP A 135 11.36 -6.38 -31.55
C ASP A 135 10.10 -6.29 -30.66
N TRP A 136 9.76 -5.10 -30.19
CA TRP A 136 8.62 -4.91 -29.28
C TRP A 136 7.29 -5.36 -29.88
N LYS A 137 7.07 -5.21 -31.19
CA LYS A 137 5.84 -5.64 -31.85
C LYS A 137 5.80 -7.15 -32.02
N GLU A 138 6.93 -7.79 -32.29
CA GLU A 138 7.03 -9.24 -32.40
C GLU A 138 6.84 -9.96 -31.06
N ILE A 139 7.29 -9.34 -29.96
CA ILE A 139 7.23 -9.91 -28.61
C ILE A 139 5.90 -9.59 -27.90
N PHE A 140 5.39 -8.36 -28.01
CA PHE A 140 4.21 -7.89 -27.25
C PHE A 140 3.01 -7.45 -28.11
N GLY A 141 3.15 -7.51 -29.43
CA GLY A 141 2.13 -7.04 -30.38
C GLY A 141 2.13 -5.52 -30.56
N GLY A 142 1.50 -5.05 -31.64
CA GLY A 142 1.40 -3.63 -31.98
C GLY A 142 0.20 -2.88 -31.37
N SER A 143 -0.46 -3.46 -30.35
CA SER A 143 -1.62 -2.83 -29.71
C SER A 143 -1.19 -1.81 -28.64
N ILE A 144 -2.10 -0.92 -28.23
CA ILE A 144 -1.84 0.05 -27.15
C ILE A 144 -1.42 -0.60 -25.82
N TYR A 145 -1.74 -1.89 -25.60
CA TYR A 145 -1.30 -2.62 -24.42
C TYR A 145 0.14 -3.14 -24.55
N GLY A 146 0.57 -3.50 -25.76
CA GLY A 146 1.98 -3.80 -26.04
C GLY A 146 2.85 -2.54 -25.98
N GLU A 147 2.31 -1.42 -26.47
CA GLU A 147 2.93 -0.10 -26.33
C GLU A 147 3.06 0.34 -24.86
N GLU A 148 2.09 0.02 -24.00
CA GLU A 148 2.18 0.28 -22.57
C GLU A 148 3.31 -0.51 -21.89
N ILE A 149 3.50 -1.78 -22.26
CA ILE A 149 4.61 -2.61 -21.75
C ILE A 149 5.96 -1.98 -22.10
N PHE A 150 6.10 -1.46 -23.33
CA PHE A 150 7.28 -0.70 -23.76
C PHE A 150 7.51 0.55 -22.90
N THR A 151 6.44 1.31 -22.63
CA THR A 151 6.50 2.51 -21.78
C THR A 151 6.93 2.17 -20.35
N ALA A 152 6.35 1.12 -19.76
CA ALA A 152 6.72 0.65 -18.42
C ALA A 152 8.19 0.25 -18.34
N TRP A 153 8.70 -0.44 -19.34
CA TRP A 153 10.10 -0.79 -19.42
C TRP A 153 11.01 0.44 -19.47
N GLY A 154 10.68 1.44 -20.30
CA GLY A 154 11.43 2.68 -20.39
C GLY A 154 11.54 3.41 -19.05
N TYR A 155 10.42 3.55 -18.34
CA TYR A 155 10.39 4.16 -17.02
C TYR A 155 11.15 3.34 -15.96
N ALA A 156 10.96 2.02 -15.93
CA ALA A 156 11.66 1.16 -14.99
C ALA A 156 13.19 1.23 -15.18
N VAL A 157 13.68 1.19 -16.42
CA VAL A 157 15.13 1.32 -16.69
C VAL A 157 15.66 2.71 -16.32
N TYR A 158 14.90 3.78 -16.58
CA TYR A 158 15.30 5.13 -16.18
C TYR A 158 15.46 5.22 -14.67
N VAL A 159 14.45 4.79 -13.91
CA VAL A 159 14.48 4.76 -12.44
C VAL A 159 15.59 3.86 -11.92
N HIS A 160 15.84 2.72 -12.55
CA HIS A 160 16.95 1.84 -12.19
C HIS A 160 18.29 2.56 -12.22
N GLU A 161 18.54 3.35 -13.26
CA GLU A 161 19.80 4.08 -13.39
C GLU A 161 19.94 5.21 -12.35
N LEU A 162 18.83 5.85 -11.95
CA LEU A 162 18.82 6.77 -10.80
C LEU A 162 19.16 6.04 -9.50
N ALA A 163 18.43 4.96 -9.22
CA ALA A 163 18.62 4.16 -8.00
C ALA A 163 20.05 3.61 -7.90
N LYS A 164 20.58 3.07 -9.01
CA LYS A 164 21.96 2.57 -9.10
C LYS A 164 22.99 3.64 -8.79
N ALA A 165 22.83 4.84 -9.34
CA ALA A 165 23.75 5.94 -9.11
C ALA A 165 23.65 6.47 -7.67
N GLY A 166 22.43 6.66 -7.16
CA GLY A 166 22.17 7.12 -5.81
C GLY A 166 22.67 6.16 -4.73
N LYS A 167 22.35 4.87 -4.86
CA LYS A 167 22.78 3.84 -3.90
C LYS A 167 24.30 3.64 -3.84
N LYS A 168 25.01 3.91 -4.95
CA LYS A 168 26.49 3.93 -4.94
C LYS A 168 27.04 5.01 -4.00
N ILE A 169 26.32 6.11 -3.83
CA ILE A 169 26.70 7.20 -2.92
C ILE A 169 26.24 6.85 -1.50
N TYR A 170 24.94 6.63 -1.34
CA TYR A 170 24.31 6.30 -0.07
C TYR A 170 23.22 5.25 -0.26
N ASN A 171 23.47 4.04 0.24
CA ASN A 171 22.63 2.86 0.03
C ASN A 171 21.43 2.85 0.99
N ILE A 172 20.51 3.79 0.80
CA ILE A 172 19.21 3.85 1.50
C ILE A 172 18.13 3.11 0.68
N PRO A 173 17.10 2.53 1.32
CA PRO A 173 15.96 1.96 0.59
C PRO A 173 15.27 2.99 -0.31
N MET A 174 14.83 2.53 -1.48
CA MET A 174 14.17 3.33 -2.50
C MET A 174 12.91 2.62 -3.02
N TYR A 175 11.86 3.40 -3.28
CA TYR A 175 10.61 2.87 -3.83
C TYR A 175 10.06 3.76 -4.94
N VAL A 176 9.09 3.24 -5.68
CA VAL A 176 8.30 4.01 -6.66
C VAL A 176 6.83 3.86 -6.33
N ASN A 177 6.09 4.97 -6.33
CA ASN A 177 4.64 4.97 -6.16
C ASN A 177 3.88 4.88 -7.48
N CYS A 178 2.62 4.48 -7.41
CA CYS A 178 1.77 4.22 -8.56
C CYS A 178 0.44 4.98 -8.47
N ALA A 179 0.21 5.87 -9.43
CA ALA A 179 -1.12 6.35 -9.77
C ALA A 179 -1.95 5.19 -10.33
N LEU A 180 -2.95 4.72 -9.58
CA LEU A 180 -3.77 3.57 -9.98
C LEU A 180 -4.69 3.89 -11.16
N ASN A 181 -4.92 2.89 -12.02
CA ASN A 181 -5.78 3.04 -13.19
C ASN A 181 -7.27 2.97 -12.82
N ARG A 182 -8.08 3.80 -13.48
CA ARG A 182 -9.55 3.77 -13.31
C ARG A 182 -10.16 2.59 -14.08
N PRO A 183 -11.19 1.91 -13.53
CA PRO A 183 -11.89 0.83 -14.22
C PRO A 183 -12.44 1.29 -15.59
N GLY A 184 -12.36 0.41 -16.58
CA GLY A 184 -12.92 0.65 -17.92
C GLY A 184 -12.13 1.62 -18.82
N ARG A 185 -10.98 2.12 -18.36
CA ARG A 185 -10.09 3.00 -19.13
C ARG A 185 -8.99 2.20 -19.82
N LYS A 186 -8.53 2.68 -20.98
CA LYS A 186 -7.45 2.07 -21.76
C LYS A 186 -6.10 2.77 -21.51
N PRO A 187 -4.95 2.15 -21.81
CA PRO A 187 -3.65 2.83 -21.72
C PRO A 187 -3.66 4.16 -22.50
N GLY A 188 -3.20 5.23 -21.87
CA GLY A 188 -3.27 6.60 -22.39
C GLY A 188 -4.55 7.36 -21.98
N GLU A 189 -5.62 6.66 -21.60
CA GLU A 189 -6.80 7.25 -20.94
C GLU A 189 -6.71 7.22 -19.40
N TYR A 190 -5.72 6.49 -18.89
CA TYR A 190 -5.21 6.47 -17.52
C TYR A 190 -3.68 6.61 -17.54
N PRO A 191 -3.02 6.94 -16.41
CA PRO A 191 -1.56 7.07 -16.32
C PRO A 191 -0.84 5.77 -16.73
N ALA A 192 -0.46 5.64 -18.00
CA ALA A 192 0.02 4.38 -18.57
C ALA A 192 1.50 4.14 -18.24
N GLY A 193 1.87 2.88 -18.03
CA GLY A 193 3.27 2.48 -17.85
C GLY A 193 3.85 2.68 -16.44
N GLY A 194 3.11 3.28 -15.50
CA GLY A 194 3.49 3.25 -14.08
C GLY A 194 3.55 1.82 -13.52
N PRO A 195 3.97 1.62 -12.25
CA PRO A 195 4.08 0.30 -11.65
C PRO A 195 2.71 -0.30 -11.25
N LEU A 196 1.78 -0.30 -12.20
CA LEU A 196 0.43 -0.85 -12.07
C LEU A 196 0.48 -2.37 -11.85
N PRO A 197 -0.54 -2.97 -11.21
CA PRO A 197 -0.56 -4.40 -10.92
C PRO A 197 -0.24 -5.31 -12.11
N HIS A 198 -0.75 -4.98 -13.29
CA HIS A 198 -0.53 -5.77 -14.49
C HIS A 198 0.86 -5.60 -15.13
N LEU A 199 1.66 -4.63 -14.65
CA LEU A 199 2.99 -4.29 -15.16
C LEU A 199 4.10 -4.51 -14.12
N LEU A 200 3.77 -4.99 -12.90
CA LEU A 200 4.75 -5.18 -11.83
C LEU A 200 5.96 -6.00 -12.27
N ASP A 201 5.76 -7.07 -13.03
CA ASP A 201 6.86 -7.92 -13.53
C ASP A 201 7.78 -7.19 -14.51
N VAL A 202 7.26 -6.26 -15.31
CA VAL A 202 8.08 -5.40 -16.18
C VAL A 202 8.94 -4.46 -15.34
N TRP A 203 8.37 -3.90 -14.26
CA TRP A 203 9.09 -3.04 -13.33
C TRP A 203 10.13 -3.80 -12.49
N LYS A 204 9.82 -5.00 -12.01
CA LYS A 204 10.78 -5.87 -11.31
C LYS A 204 11.94 -6.27 -12.24
N ALA A 205 11.64 -6.56 -13.51
CA ALA A 205 12.66 -6.81 -14.53
C ALA A 205 13.49 -5.57 -14.87
N GLY A 206 12.89 -4.38 -14.94
CA GLY A 206 13.59 -3.15 -15.33
C GLY A 206 14.39 -2.52 -14.18
N ALA A 207 13.83 -2.52 -12.97
CA ALA A 207 14.30 -1.79 -11.80
C ALA A 207 14.56 -2.69 -10.57
N PRO A 208 15.52 -3.62 -10.63
CA PRO A 208 15.78 -4.60 -9.56
C PRO A 208 16.37 -3.98 -8.29
N LEU A 209 16.84 -2.73 -8.37
CA LEU A 209 17.36 -1.96 -7.23
C LEU A 209 16.26 -1.10 -6.57
N ILE A 210 15.02 -1.18 -7.04
CA ILE A 210 13.88 -0.58 -6.34
C ILE A 210 13.28 -1.67 -5.46
N GLU A 211 13.31 -1.45 -4.15
CA GLU A 211 12.86 -2.44 -3.19
C GLU A 211 11.34 -2.65 -3.26
N MET A 212 10.57 -1.57 -3.46
CA MET A 212 9.11 -1.60 -3.38
C MET A 212 8.45 -0.86 -4.55
N LEU A 213 7.43 -1.50 -5.10
CA LEU A 213 6.46 -0.90 -6.00
C LEU A 213 5.18 -0.69 -5.18
N SER A 214 4.74 0.56 -5.05
CA SER A 214 3.78 0.95 -4.03
C SER A 214 2.53 1.60 -4.63
N PRO A 215 1.31 1.26 -4.17
CA PRO A 215 0.09 1.86 -4.68
C PRO A 215 -0.28 3.17 -3.96
N ASP A 216 -0.76 4.14 -4.74
CA ASP A 216 -1.45 5.32 -4.22
C ASP A 216 -2.97 5.08 -4.25
N ILE A 217 -3.56 4.83 -3.08
CA ILE A 217 -4.93 4.31 -2.99
C ILE A 217 -5.93 5.41 -2.64
N TYR A 218 -6.55 5.97 -3.68
CA TYR A 218 -7.58 7.01 -3.54
C TYR A 218 -9.01 6.56 -3.89
N PHE A 219 -9.17 5.40 -4.53
CA PHE A 219 -10.48 4.93 -4.98
C PHE A 219 -10.49 3.43 -5.22
N GLY A 220 -11.68 2.88 -5.42
CA GLY A 220 -11.88 1.46 -5.75
C GLY A 220 -11.86 0.58 -4.51
N ASP A 221 -11.73 -0.73 -4.76
CA ASP A 221 -11.72 -1.74 -3.71
C ASP A 221 -10.34 -1.82 -3.04
N PHE A 222 -10.29 -1.42 -1.77
CA PHE A 222 -9.05 -1.42 -0.99
C PHE A 222 -8.46 -2.83 -0.83
N LYS A 223 -9.28 -3.87 -0.59
CA LYS A 223 -8.80 -5.26 -0.46
C LYS A 223 -8.19 -5.73 -1.78
N LYS A 224 -8.83 -5.39 -2.90
CA LYS A 224 -8.32 -5.73 -4.23
C LYS A 224 -6.97 -5.07 -4.53
N TRP A 225 -6.83 -3.77 -4.22
CA TRP A 225 -5.56 -3.08 -4.46
C TRP A 225 -4.44 -3.57 -3.57
N THR A 226 -4.69 -3.72 -2.28
CA THR A 226 -3.70 -4.23 -1.33
C THR A 226 -3.24 -5.65 -1.70
N SER A 227 -4.17 -6.55 -2.04
CA SER A 227 -3.82 -7.91 -2.51
C SER A 227 -2.95 -7.92 -3.77
N ALA A 228 -3.22 -7.01 -4.72
CA ALA A 228 -2.51 -6.98 -5.99
C ALA A 228 -1.02 -6.57 -5.87
N TYR A 229 -0.66 -5.85 -4.81
CA TYR A 229 0.72 -5.39 -4.55
C TYR A 229 1.44 -6.21 -3.49
N TYR A 230 0.71 -6.98 -2.66
CA TYR A 230 1.30 -7.89 -1.68
C TYR A 230 1.80 -9.16 -2.37
N ARG A 231 3.10 -9.17 -2.71
CA ARG A 231 3.79 -10.30 -3.37
C ARG A 231 5.03 -10.69 -2.57
N PRO A 232 5.49 -11.96 -2.64
CA PRO A 232 6.73 -12.39 -1.98
C PRO A 232 7.97 -11.60 -2.40
N ASP A 233 8.00 -11.07 -3.63
CA ASP A 233 9.08 -10.26 -4.21
C ASP A 233 8.87 -8.75 -4.06
N ASN A 234 7.81 -8.31 -3.35
CA ASN A 234 7.45 -6.90 -3.20
C ASN A 234 7.00 -6.61 -1.75
N PRO A 235 7.91 -6.16 -0.87
CA PRO A 235 7.53 -5.66 0.44
C PRO A 235 6.44 -4.59 0.30
N PHE A 236 5.45 -4.64 1.18
CA PHE A 236 4.23 -3.88 0.99
C PHE A 236 4.25 -2.56 1.75
N PHE A 237 4.04 -1.46 1.05
CA PHE A 237 4.01 -0.11 1.60
C PHE A 237 2.98 0.74 0.85
N ILE A 238 2.12 1.45 1.59
CA ILE A 238 1.10 2.37 1.05
C ILE A 238 1.56 3.82 1.34
N PRO A 239 2.28 4.47 0.40
CA PRO A 239 2.83 5.82 0.56
C PRO A 239 1.77 6.92 0.46
N GLU A 240 0.69 6.66 -0.27
CA GLU A 240 -0.45 7.56 -0.34
C GLU A 240 -1.78 6.80 -0.18
N HIS A 241 -2.64 7.38 0.64
CA HIS A 241 -4.04 6.97 0.79
C HIS A 241 -4.91 8.22 0.94
N GLN A 242 -6.16 8.16 0.49
CA GLN A 242 -7.10 9.25 0.72
C GLN A 242 -7.27 9.52 2.23
N TYR A 243 -6.95 10.73 2.69
CA TYR A 243 -7.28 11.11 4.06
C TYR A 243 -8.81 11.23 4.22
N ASP A 244 -9.46 10.17 4.70
CA ASP A 244 -10.90 10.10 4.96
C ASP A 244 -11.17 9.46 6.34
N ALA A 245 -12.45 9.35 6.71
CA ALA A 245 -12.83 8.73 7.98
C ALA A 245 -12.31 7.30 8.07
N THR A 246 -12.30 6.53 6.98
CA THR A 246 -11.98 5.10 6.96
C THR A 246 -10.47 4.78 7.02
N ALA A 247 -9.61 5.79 6.96
CA ALA A 247 -8.16 5.61 6.85
C ALA A 247 -7.57 4.82 8.05
N GLY A 248 -8.12 4.99 9.26
CA GLY A 248 -7.65 4.28 10.45
C GLY A 248 -7.86 2.76 10.35
N VAL A 249 -9.07 2.34 9.97
CA VAL A 249 -9.38 0.91 9.80
C VAL A 249 -8.61 0.31 8.63
N LYS A 250 -8.46 1.04 7.52
CA LYS A 250 -7.63 0.61 6.38
C LYS A 250 -6.16 0.44 6.77
N ALA A 251 -5.62 1.27 7.66
CA ALA A 251 -4.28 1.11 8.22
C ALA A 251 -4.18 -0.20 9.03
N LEU A 252 -5.09 -0.45 9.97
CA LEU A 252 -5.13 -1.70 10.75
C LEU A 252 -5.17 -2.92 9.83
N TYR A 253 -6.02 -2.89 8.81
CA TYR A 253 -6.13 -3.99 7.84
C TYR A 253 -4.84 -4.18 7.03
N ALA A 254 -4.19 -3.10 6.58
CA ALA A 254 -2.91 -3.18 5.86
C ALA A 254 -1.78 -3.77 6.72
N PHE A 255 -1.67 -3.39 7.98
CA PHE A 255 -0.67 -3.96 8.91
C PHE A 255 -1.01 -5.41 9.30
N GLY A 256 -2.28 -5.70 9.59
CA GLY A 256 -2.72 -7.00 10.10
C GLY A 256 -2.77 -8.10 9.05
N GLU A 257 -3.25 -7.81 7.84
CA GLU A 257 -3.45 -8.82 6.79
C GLU A 257 -2.32 -8.86 5.77
N TYR A 258 -1.78 -7.69 5.42
CA TYR A 258 -0.75 -7.57 4.39
C TYR A 258 0.62 -7.20 4.95
N HIS A 259 0.76 -7.19 6.28
CA HIS A 259 2.03 -6.97 6.98
C HIS A 259 2.77 -5.72 6.49
N ALA A 260 2.02 -4.67 6.18
CA ALA A 260 2.56 -3.46 5.57
C ALA A 260 3.70 -2.86 6.40
N LEU A 261 4.73 -2.34 5.74
CA LEU A 261 5.81 -1.60 6.36
C LEU A 261 5.40 -0.18 6.77
N GLY A 262 4.34 0.34 6.16
CA GLY A 262 3.82 1.67 6.44
C GLY A 262 2.52 1.97 5.69
N PHE A 263 1.82 2.98 6.19
CA PHE A 263 0.56 3.48 5.65
C PHE A 263 0.54 5.00 5.85
N SER A 264 0.42 5.78 4.77
CA SER A 264 0.61 7.24 4.80
C SER A 264 -0.52 7.96 4.06
N PRO A 265 -1.58 8.41 4.76
CA PRO A 265 -2.63 9.23 4.15
C PRO A 265 -2.10 10.60 3.70
N PHE A 266 -2.45 10.99 2.48
CA PHE A 266 -1.95 12.20 1.85
C PHE A 266 -2.61 13.46 2.42
N SER A 267 -1.81 14.53 2.54
CA SER A 267 -2.22 15.85 3.02
C SER A 267 -2.80 15.88 4.44
N ALA A 268 -2.18 15.15 5.38
CA ALA A 268 -2.58 15.16 6.78
C ALA A 268 -2.48 16.55 7.43
N GLU A 269 -1.59 17.42 6.92
CA GLU A 269 -1.40 18.79 7.39
C GLU A 269 -2.61 19.70 7.13
N THR A 270 -3.34 19.51 6.02
CA THR A 270 -4.48 20.39 5.67
C THR A 270 -5.72 20.14 6.53
N LYS A 271 -5.73 19.03 7.27
CA LYS A 271 -6.84 18.63 8.15
C LYS A 271 -6.55 18.85 9.65
N GLN A 272 -5.51 19.63 9.97
CA GLN A 272 -5.03 19.93 11.33
C GLN A 272 -6.06 20.50 12.32
N ALA A 273 -7.16 21.09 11.85
CA ALA A 273 -8.12 21.77 12.70
C ALA A 273 -9.08 20.86 13.52
N GLN A 274 -8.87 19.53 13.56
CA GLN A 274 -9.81 18.58 14.22
C GLN A 274 -9.16 17.59 15.20
N PHE A 275 -7.91 17.79 15.63
CA PHE A 275 -7.15 16.76 16.33
C PHE A 275 -7.06 16.93 17.85
N MET A 276 -7.81 16.11 18.59
CA MET A 276 -7.37 15.59 19.89
C MET A 276 -7.17 14.08 19.73
N PRO A 277 -6.03 13.49 20.17
CA PRO A 277 -5.91 12.04 20.21
C PRO A 277 -6.94 11.50 21.22
N PRO A 278 -7.67 10.41 20.92
CA PRO A 278 -8.49 9.76 21.93
C PRO A 278 -7.59 9.22 23.04
N VAL A 279 -7.92 9.52 24.29
CA VAL A 279 -7.29 8.90 25.45
C VAL A 279 -7.77 7.45 25.52
N LEU A 280 -6.81 6.51 25.57
CA LEU A 280 -7.11 5.08 25.59
C LEU A 280 -7.87 4.74 26.89
N GLY A 281 -9.17 4.43 26.77
CA GLY A 281 -10.04 4.12 27.92
C GLY A 281 -11.09 5.18 28.26
N GLU A 282 -11.16 6.31 27.56
CA GLU A 282 -12.40 7.10 27.54
C GLU A 282 -13.41 6.41 26.63
N THR A 283 -14.36 5.71 27.22
CA THR A 283 -15.58 5.32 26.51
C THR A 283 -16.20 6.60 25.96
N PHE A 284 -16.55 6.62 24.66
CA PHE A 284 -17.49 7.60 24.10
C PHE A 284 -18.90 7.33 24.65
N SER A 285 -19.02 7.20 25.96
CA SER A 285 -20.26 7.02 26.69
C SER A 285 -20.83 8.39 27.01
N GLY A 286 -21.49 9.00 26.03
CA GLY A 286 -22.28 10.20 26.24
C GLY A 286 -22.55 10.93 24.93
N ASP A 287 -23.79 11.36 24.73
CA ASP A 287 -24.26 12.23 23.65
C ASP A 287 -23.52 13.59 23.53
N ALA A 288 -22.41 13.78 24.25
CA ALA A 288 -21.55 14.95 24.17
C ALA A 288 -20.43 14.73 23.14
N GLN A 289 -20.63 15.36 21.97
CA GLN A 289 -19.76 15.37 20.80
C GLN A 289 -19.72 14.07 19.98
N LYS A 290 -20.77 13.88 19.16
CA LYS A 290 -20.63 13.34 17.78
C LYS A 290 -19.80 14.32 16.90
N GLY A 291 -18.66 14.76 17.43
CA GLY A 291 -17.68 15.62 16.79
C GLY A 291 -16.56 14.75 16.27
N THR A 292 -16.40 14.72 14.96
CA THR A 292 -15.33 14.15 14.16
C THR A 292 -13.97 14.05 14.87
N LEU A 293 -13.73 12.95 15.58
CA LEU A 293 -12.38 12.46 15.80
C LEU A 293 -11.98 11.68 14.56
N THR A 294 -10.80 11.98 14.05
CA THR A 294 -10.22 11.26 12.93
C THR A 294 -9.80 9.87 13.39
N GLU A 295 -10.34 8.83 12.77
CA GLU A 295 -10.05 7.41 13.08
C GLU A 295 -8.55 7.07 12.98
N LEU A 296 -7.81 7.84 12.19
CA LEU A 296 -6.40 7.59 11.91
C LEU A 296 -5.49 7.73 13.15
N PRO A 297 -5.49 8.86 13.91
CA PRO A 297 -4.82 8.94 15.20
C PRO A 297 -5.16 7.82 16.18
N ALA A 298 -6.43 7.40 16.25
CA ALA A 298 -6.84 6.30 17.11
C ALA A 298 -6.14 4.99 16.70
N ALA A 299 -6.23 4.63 15.42
CA ALA A 299 -5.56 3.46 14.85
C ALA A 299 -4.04 3.50 15.08
N TYR A 300 -3.39 4.63 14.82
CA TYR A 300 -1.95 4.79 15.00
C TYR A 300 -1.52 4.69 16.46
N ASN A 301 -2.33 5.19 17.40
CA ASN A 301 -2.06 5.00 18.82
C ASN A 301 -2.15 3.52 19.20
N LEU A 302 -3.17 2.80 18.73
CA LEU A 302 -3.28 1.35 18.96
C LEU A 302 -2.07 0.60 18.39
N ILE A 303 -1.66 0.93 17.17
CA ILE A 303 -0.48 0.34 16.51
C ILE A 303 0.79 0.66 17.30
N ALA A 304 0.98 1.89 17.78
CA ALA A 304 2.15 2.28 18.55
C ALA A 304 2.23 1.53 19.89
N VAL A 305 1.12 1.41 20.62
CA VAL A 305 1.05 0.65 21.89
C VAL A 305 1.32 -0.84 21.69
N THR A 306 1.02 -1.37 20.51
CA THR A 306 1.15 -2.81 20.19
C THR A 306 2.27 -3.12 19.20
N GLU A 307 3.18 -2.17 18.97
CA GLU A 307 4.18 -2.23 17.92
C GLU A 307 5.08 -3.47 18.06
N ASP A 308 5.50 -3.81 19.28
CA ASP A 308 6.35 -4.97 19.55
C ASP A 308 5.67 -6.29 19.16
N TYR A 309 4.37 -6.44 19.43
CA TYR A 309 3.60 -7.61 18.99
C TYR A 309 3.48 -7.64 17.46
N ILE A 310 3.14 -6.51 16.84
CA ILE A 310 2.99 -6.42 15.38
C ILE A 310 4.32 -6.77 14.70
N LYS A 311 5.46 -6.26 15.19
CA LYS A 311 6.80 -6.58 14.69
C LYS A 311 7.16 -8.05 14.89
N GLN A 312 6.91 -8.59 16.07
CA GLN A 312 7.22 -9.99 16.40
C GLN A 312 6.48 -10.98 15.48
N PHE A 313 5.23 -10.67 15.12
CA PHE A 313 4.38 -11.55 14.31
C PHE A 313 4.22 -11.10 12.85
N ASN A 314 4.98 -10.10 12.40
CA ASN A 314 4.98 -9.64 11.01
C ASN A 314 5.41 -10.79 10.07
N GLY A 315 4.63 -11.03 9.02
CA GLY A 315 4.85 -12.11 8.04
C GLY A 315 4.38 -13.49 8.49
N TYR A 316 3.92 -13.65 9.74
CA TYR A 316 3.39 -14.92 10.23
C TYR A 316 1.87 -14.99 10.11
N LYS A 317 1.36 -16.18 9.77
CA LYS A 317 -0.10 -16.47 9.72
C LYS A 317 -0.79 -16.40 11.10
N SER A 318 -0.02 -16.20 12.17
CA SER A 318 -0.53 -15.97 13.52
C SER A 318 -1.06 -14.55 13.74
N MET A 319 -0.76 -13.62 12.83
CA MET A 319 -1.37 -12.29 12.77
C MET A 319 -2.25 -12.19 11.53
N ARG A 320 -3.48 -11.69 11.69
CA ARG A 320 -4.45 -11.50 10.61
C ARG A 320 -5.18 -10.17 10.77
N GLY A 321 -5.61 -9.58 9.66
CA GLY A 321 -6.40 -8.36 9.64
C GLY A 321 -7.81 -8.64 9.13
N VAL A 322 -8.81 -7.97 9.72
CA VAL A 322 -10.19 -8.00 9.24
C VAL A 322 -10.71 -6.59 9.01
N MET A 323 -11.55 -6.44 8.00
CA MET A 323 -12.18 -5.18 7.61
C MET A 323 -13.62 -5.47 7.20
N LEU A 324 -14.56 -4.79 7.84
CA LEU A 324 -15.96 -5.15 7.96
C LEU A 324 -16.85 -3.93 7.68
N ASP A 325 -17.92 -4.14 6.91
CA ASP A 325 -18.92 -3.13 6.58
C ASP A 325 -20.29 -3.80 6.33
N SER A 326 -21.27 -3.07 5.79
CA SER A 326 -22.60 -3.62 5.51
C SER A 326 -22.62 -4.67 4.38
N LEU A 327 -21.62 -4.68 3.48
CA LEU A 327 -21.46 -5.67 2.42
C LEU A 327 -20.62 -6.88 2.86
N ASN A 328 -19.67 -6.66 3.77
CA ASN A 328 -18.72 -7.61 4.31
C ASN A 328 -18.90 -7.71 5.82
N GLN A 329 -20.08 -8.13 6.26
CA GLN A 329 -20.49 -8.11 7.67
C GLN A 329 -19.71 -9.11 8.54
N CYS A 330 -19.08 -10.10 7.91
CA CYS A 330 -18.36 -11.18 8.56
C CYS A 330 -17.13 -11.57 7.74
N ASP A 331 -16.02 -11.83 8.43
CA ASP A 331 -14.82 -12.43 7.89
C ASP A 331 -14.43 -13.63 8.77
N THR A 332 -13.66 -14.56 8.24
CA THR A 332 -13.21 -15.75 8.99
C THR A 332 -11.73 -15.97 8.76
N VAL A 333 -10.99 -16.01 9.86
CA VAL A 333 -9.57 -16.30 9.87
C VAL A 333 -9.29 -17.61 10.61
N ILE A 334 -8.27 -18.33 10.16
CA ILE A 334 -7.79 -19.55 10.81
C ILE A 334 -6.43 -19.26 11.42
N ILE A 335 -6.33 -19.41 12.73
CA ILE A 335 -5.09 -19.17 13.48
C ILE A 335 -4.88 -20.31 14.48
N ASN A 336 -3.77 -21.04 14.36
CA ASN A 336 -3.32 -22.07 15.30
C ASN A 336 -4.41 -23.05 15.77
N GLY A 337 -5.19 -23.59 14.84
CA GLY A 337 -6.22 -24.60 15.12
C GLY A 337 -7.60 -24.03 15.48
N TYR A 338 -7.73 -22.71 15.58
CA TYR A 338 -9.00 -22.04 15.80
C TYR A 338 -9.53 -21.39 14.53
N LYS A 339 -10.81 -21.56 14.27
CA LYS A 339 -11.59 -20.76 13.32
C LYS A 339 -12.18 -19.58 14.08
N ILE A 340 -11.66 -18.38 13.81
CA ILE A 340 -12.11 -17.12 14.41
C ILE A 340 -13.02 -16.43 13.40
N ILE A 341 -14.27 -16.20 13.79
CA ILE A 341 -15.30 -15.58 12.98
C ILE A 341 -15.44 -14.15 13.48
N ALA A 342 -14.88 -13.19 12.72
CA ALA A 342 -14.96 -11.78 13.02
C ALA A 342 -16.20 -11.18 12.35
N LYS A 343 -16.99 -10.41 13.08
CA LYS A 343 -18.23 -9.79 12.60
C LYS A 343 -18.26 -8.32 12.96
N HIS A 344 -18.94 -7.54 12.13
CA HIS A 344 -19.25 -6.15 12.46
C HIS A 344 -20.17 -6.12 13.69
N ASP A 345 -19.96 -5.17 14.61
CA ASP A 345 -20.73 -5.05 15.85
C ASP A 345 -22.25 -5.01 15.64
N TYR A 346 -22.68 -4.23 14.65
CA TYR A 346 -24.08 -4.15 14.21
C TYR A 346 -24.75 -5.48 13.83
N THR A 347 -24.00 -6.55 13.57
CA THR A 347 -24.59 -7.89 13.39
C THR A 347 -25.30 -8.43 14.63
N LEU A 348 -25.01 -7.88 15.82
CA LEU A 348 -25.70 -8.20 17.06
C LEU A 348 -27.13 -7.62 17.09
N GLY A 349 -27.42 -6.59 16.29
CA GLY A 349 -28.74 -5.96 16.20
C GLY A 349 -29.14 -5.10 17.42
N TRP A 350 -28.20 -4.84 18.34
CA TRP A 350 -28.47 -4.09 19.58
C TRP A 350 -28.48 -2.58 19.38
N SER A 351 -27.74 -2.08 18.39
CA SER A 351 -27.69 -0.64 18.05
C SER A 351 -28.81 -0.27 17.07
N PRO A 352 -29.50 0.88 17.25
CA PRO A 352 -30.42 1.42 16.24
C PRO A 352 -29.76 1.58 14.86
N ASP A 353 -28.46 1.88 14.85
CA ASP A 353 -27.70 2.12 13.63
C ASP A 353 -27.46 0.84 12.81
N ALA A 354 -27.63 -0.34 13.41
CA ALA A 354 -27.59 -1.61 12.68
C ALA A 354 -28.65 -1.73 11.58
N LYS A 355 -29.74 -0.94 11.67
CA LYS A 355 -30.82 -0.90 10.66
C LYS A 355 -30.50 0.01 9.47
N LYS A 356 -29.42 0.79 9.53
CA LYS A 356 -29.01 1.68 8.43
C LYS A 356 -28.43 0.84 7.28
N PRO A 357 -28.61 1.28 6.02
CA PRO A 357 -28.11 0.54 4.86
C PRO A 357 -26.58 0.58 4.74
N ASN A 358 -25.96 1.63 5.26
CA ASN A 358 -24.52 1.84 5.24
C ASN A 358 -24.01 1.83 6.67
N TRP A 359 -23.15 0.87 6.97
CA TRP A 359 -22.46 0.80 8.26
C TRP A 359 -21.14 1.55 8.17
N ARG A 360 -20.63 1.97 9.33
CA ARG A 360 -19.26 2.48 9.43
C ARG A 360 -18.30 1.37 9.01
N LEU A 361 -17.14 1.75 8.47
CA LEU A 361 -16.09 0.78 8.23
C LEU A 361 -15.45 0.45 9.57
N GLU A 362 -15.41 -0.83 9.93
CA GLU A 362 -14.85 -1.32 11.19
C GLU A 362 -13.84 -2.42 10.92
N GLY A 363 -12.97 -2.73 11.88
CA GLY A 363 -11.94 -3.74 11.66
C GLY A 363 -10.91 -3.82 12.76
N ALA A 364 -10.07 -4.85 12.65
CA ALA A 364 -9.09 -5.15 13.68
C ALA A 364 -7.92 -6.01 13.19
N ILE A 365 -6.84 -6.00 13.96
CA ILE A 365 -5.75 -6.97 13.92
C ILE A 365 -6.01 -8.03 15.00
N ILE A 366 -5.86 -9.30 14.65
CA ILE A 366 -5.97 -10.45 15.55
C ILE A 366 -4.63 -11.17 15.55
N ILE A 367 -3.99 -11.28 16.71
CA ILE A 367 -2.67 -11.91 16.87
C ILE A 367 -2.78 -13.06 17.86
N ASN A 368 -2.33 -14.25 17.48
CA ASN A 368 -2.07 -15.32 18.45
C ASN A 368 -0.67 -15.15 19.06
N ILE A 369 -0.63 -14.73 20.33
CA ILE A 369 0.60 -14.36 21.03
C ILE A 369 1.18 -15.51 21.88
N ALA A 370 0.36 -16.49 22.25
CA ALA A 370 0.77 -17.74 22.88
C ALA A 370 -0.30 -18.81 22.68
N GLN A 371 -0.08 -20.04 23.17
CA GLN A 371 -1.05 -21.14 23.05
C GLN A 371 -2.41 -20.76 23.65
N GLY A 372 -3.44 -20.71 22.80
CA GLY A 372 -4.80 -20.32 23.20
C GLY A 372 -4.94 -18.84 23.58
N GLU A 373 -3.89 -18.03 23.45
CA GLU A 373 -3.89 -16.64 23.90
C GLU A 373 -3.73 -15.66 22.73
N PHE A 374 -4.57 -14.64 22.71
CA PHE A 374 -4.72 -13.74 21.58
C PHE A 374 -4.77 -12.27 22.01
N LEU A 375 -4.47 -11.41 21.06
CA LEU A 375 -4.63 -9.96 21.13
C LEU A 375 -5.57 -9.52 20.00
N LEU A 376 -6.58 -8.73 20.34
CA LEU A 376 -7.48 -8.03 19.41
C LEU A 376 -7.19 -6.53 19.51
N ILE A 377 -6.93 -5.90 18.36
CA ILE A 377 -6.55 -4.48 18.28
C ILE A 377 -7.41 -3.83 17.21
N GLY A 378 -8.35 -2.95 17.58
CA GLY A 378 -9.19 -2.29 16.57
C GLY A 378 -10.46 -1.68 17.13
N THR A 379 -11.51 -1.74 16.30
CA THR A 379 -12.80 -1.08 16.52
C THR A 379 -13.97 -1.92 15.96
N GLY A 380 -15.16 -1.79 16.56
CA GLY A 380 -16.43 -2.31 16.03
C GLY A 380 -16.47 -3.79 15.65
N THR A 381 -15.67 -4.63 16.32
CA THR A 381 -15.44 -6.03 15.94
C THR A 381 -15.92 -6.99 17.02
N VAL A 382 -16.66 -8.02 16.61
CA VAL A 382 -17.14 -9.14 17.44
C VAL A 382 -16.49 -10.43 16.98
N LEU A 383 -15.83 -11.16 17.89
CA LEU A 383 -15.19 -12.45 17.61
C LEU A 383 -15.97 -13.61 18.21
N ASN A 384 -16.31 -14.59 17.38
CA ASN A 384 -16.73 -15.92 17.80
C ASN A 384 -15.67 -16.96 17.44
N PHE A 385 -15.64 -18.07 18.17
CA PHE A 385 -14.58 -19.07 18.05
C PHE A 385 -15.15 -20.46 17.80
N LYS A 386 -14.47 -21.24 16.97
CA LYS A 386 -14.70 -22.68 16.81
C LYS A 386 -13.36 -23.41 16.75
N SER A 387 -13.30 -24.61 17.32
CA SER A 387 -12.14 -25.49 17.13
C SER A 387 -12.18 -26.11 15.73
N LEU A 388 -11.02 -26.34 15.14
CA LEU A 388 -10.91 -27.21 13.97
C LEU A 388 -10.95 -28.70 14.34
N LYS A 389 -10.84 -29.04 15.64
CA LYS A 389 -11.04 -30.40 16.13
C LYS A 389 -12.52 -30.77 16.09
N LYS A 390 -12.81 -32.01 15.72
CA LYS A 390 -14.18 -32.53 15.69
C LYS A 390 -14.74 -32.64 17.11
N ASN A 391 -16.01 -32.28 17.27
CA ASN A 391 -16.76 -32.39 18.54
C ASN A 391 -16.08 -31.68 19.73
N THR A 392 -15.39 -30.57 19.47
CA THR A 392 -14.70 -29.78 20.49
C THR A 392 -15.26 -28.37 20.51
N ASN A 393 -15.74 -27.93 21.67
CA ASN A 393 -16.20 -26.56 21.85
C ASN A 393 -15.03 -25.66 22.23
N VAL A 394 -15.21 -24.36 22.03
CA VAL A 394 -14.23 -23.34 22.45
C VAL A 394 -14.93 -22.39 23.40
N GLY A 395 -14.38 -22.27 24.61
CA GLY A 395 -14.79 -21.28 25.60
C GLY A 395 -13.80 -20.14 25.70
N ILE A 396 -14.26 -19.02 26.26
CA ILE A 396 -13.40 -17.88 26.60
C ILE A 396 -13.04 -18.01 28.08
N LEU A 397 -11.74 -18.20 28.36
CA LEU A 397 -11.24 -18.35 29.72
C LEU A 397 -11.14 -16.99 30.43
N GLU A 398 -10.68 -15.97 29.71
CA GLU A 398 -10.39 -14.66 30.27
C GLU A 398 -10.39 -13.61 29.14
N ILE A 399 -10.88 -12.40 29.43
CA ILE A 399 -10.73 -11.22 28.58
C ILE A 399 -10.20 -10.07 29.45
N LYS A 400 -9.15 -9.41 28.98
CA LYS A 400 -8.55 -8.23 29.59
C LYS A 400 -8.51 -7.11 28.58
N GLU A 401 -9.24 -6.05 28.85
CA GLU A 401 -9.04 -4.79 28.16
C GLU A 401 -7.75 -4.12 28.66
N ILE A 402 -6.95 -3.64 27.71
CA ILE A 402 -5.68 -2.98 27.95
C ILE A 402 -5.87 -1.49 27.68
N SER A 403 -5.61 -0.67 28.70
CA SER A 403 -5.50 0.77 28.55
C SER A 403 -4.12 1.30 28.95
N THR A 404 -3.68 2.37 28.30
CA THR A 404 -2.44 3.07 28.61
C THR A 404 -2.77 4.50 29.02
N ALA A 405 -2.59 4.81 30.30
CA ALA A 405 -2.76 6.15 30.86
C ALA A 405 -1.46 6.53 31.59
N ASP A 406 -0.91 7.70 31.29
CA ASP A 406 0.33 8.24 31.90
C ASP A 406 1.53 7.27 31.88
N GLY A 407 1.67 6.51 30.79
CA GLY A 407 2.74 5.52 30.64
C GLY A 407 2.57 4.24 31.47
N LYS A 408 1.42 4.06 32.13
CA LYS A 408 1.06 2.84 32.86
C LYS A 408 0.03 2.03 32.10
N THR A 409 0.26 0.73 32.04
CA THR A 409 -0.73 -0.23 31.54
C THR A 409 -1.73 -0.56 32.64
N VAL A 410 -3.01 -0.31 32.39
CA VAL A 410 -4.13 -0.71 33.24
C VAL A 410 -4.87 -1.84 32.56
N LEU A 411 -5.28 -2.83 33.37
CA LEU A 411 -6.02 -4.01 32.90
C LEU A 411 -7.41 -4.01 33.53
N ARG A 412 -8.44 -4.01 32.69
CA ARG A 412 -9.83 -4.23 33.12
C ARG A 412 -10.28 -5.62 32.68
N TYR A 413 -10.75 -6.43 33.62
CA TYR A 413 -11.30 -7.75 33.34
C TYR A 413 -12.71 -7.60 32.80
N LEU A 414 -12.97 -8.19 31.63
CA LEU A 414 -14.30 -8.25 31.04
C LEU A 414 -14.88 -9.65 31.23
N ASN A 415 -16.13 -9.74 31.67
CA ASN A 415 -16.87 -11.00 31.83
C ASN A 415 -18.37 -10.73 31.69
N GLY A 416 -19.27 -11.62 32.11
CA GLY A 416 -20.70 -11.32 32.20
C GLY A 416 -21.27 -10.74 30.90
N ASP A 417 -21.96 -9.60 31.01
CA ASP A 417 -22.61 -8.95 29.87
C ASP A 417 -21.61 -8.40 28.84
N GLU A 418 -20.42 -7.98 29.28
CA GLU A 418 -19.34 -7.49 28.42
C GLU A 418 -18.83 -8.55 27.43
N SER A 419 -19.02 -9.84 27.76
CA SER A 419 -18.70 -10.99 26.88
C SER A 419 -19.93 -11.73 26.37
N HIS A 420 -21.12 -11.18 26.63
CA HIS A 420 -22.42 -11.82 26.39
C HIS A 420 -22.50 -13.24 26.98
N GLN A 421 -22.10 -13.35 28.24
CA GLN A 421 -21.96 -14.58 29.02
C GLN A 421 -21.00 -15.59 28.36
N GLY A 422 -19.82 -15.11 27.95
CA GLY A 422 -18.75 -15.93 27.36
C GLY A 422 -18.95 -16.33 25.90
N ARG A 423 -19.88 -15.69 25.17
CA ARG A 423 -20.21 -16.04 23.77
C ARG A 423 -19.32 -15.34 22.74
N HIS A 424 -18.75 -14.18 23.07
CA HIS A 424 -17.86 -13.45 22.18
C HIS A 424 -16.88 -12.54 22.91
N VAL A 425 -15.82 -12.17 22.21
CA VAL A 425 -14.97 -11.01 22.52
C VAL A 425 -15.46 -9.86 21.63
N ARG A 426 -15.58 -8.65 22.17
CA ARG A 426 -16.21 -7.52 21.46
C ARG A 426 -15.52 -6.20 21.76
N ILE A 427 -15.24 -5.44 20.70
CA ILE A 427 -15.02 -3.99 20.77
C ILE A 427 -16.26 -3.33 20.14
N PRO A 428 -17.03 -2.51 20.87
CA PRO A 428 -18.22 -1.84 20.35
C PRO A 428 -17.94 -0.95 19.13
N ASP A 429 -18.97 -0.72 18.32
CA ASP A 429 -18.92 0.24 17.20
C ASP A 429 -18.43 1.63 17.66
N GLY A 430 -17.45 2.16 16.94
CA GLY A 430 -16.83 3.45 17.23
C GLY A 430 -15.94 3.55 18.47
N GLU A 431 -15.81 2.49 19.26
CA GLU A 431 -14.80 2.40 20.31
C GLU A 431 -13.49 1.81 19.76
N TRP A 432 -12.35 2.35 20.18
CA TRP A 432 -11.02 1.90 19.76
C TRP A 432 -10.29 1.29 20.95
N GLY A 433 -9.88 0.03 20.84
CA GLY A 433 -9.34 -0.68 22.00
C GLY A 433 -8.41 -1.83 21.69
N ILE A 434 -7.77 -2.30 22.75
CA ILE A 434 -6.91 -3.49 22.77
C ILE A 434 -7.48 -4.44 23.80
N GLN A 435 -7.76 -5.69 23.40
CA GLN A 435 -8.18 -6.74 24.31
C GLN A 435 -7.26 -7.95 24.18
N ARG A 436 -6.72 -8.41 25.31
CA ARG A 436 -6.02 -9.70 25.42
C ARG A 436 -7.02 -10.74 25.92
N PHE A 437 -7.13 -11.87 25.24
CA PHE A 437 -8.07 -12.91 25.63
C PHE A 437 -7.47 -14.30 25.50
N LYS A 438 -7.97 -15.23 26.33
CA LYS A 438 -7.57 -16.63 26.34
C LYS A 438 -8.75 -17.53 26.00
N LEU A 439 -8.49 -18.52 25.18
CA LEU A 439 -9.43 -19.56 24.77
C LEU A 439 -9.04 -20.90 25.41
N TYR A 440 -10.03 -21.73 25.66
CA TYR A 440 -9.84 -23.13 26.06
C TYR A 440 -10.80 -24.03 25.29
N GLU A 441 -10.44 -25.30 25.18
CA GLU A 441 -11.26 -26.32 24.53
C GLU A 441 -11.90 -27.23 25.58
N TYR A 442 -13.15 -27.67 25.35
CA TYR A 442 -13.88 -28.59 26.21
C TYR A 442 -14.88 -29.46 25.46
#